data_AF-A0A971NFQ0-F1
#
_entry.id   AF-A0A971NFQ0-F1
#
_cell.length_a   1.000
_cell.length_b   1.000
_cell.length_c   1.000
_cell.angle_alpha   90.00
_cell.angle_beta   90.00
_cell.angle_gamma   90.00
#
_symmetry.space_group_name_H-M   'P 1'
#
loop_
_entity.id
_entity.type
_entity.pdbx_description
1 polymer ?
#
loop_
_entity_poly.entity_id
_entity_poly.type
_entity_poly.pdbx_seq_one_letter_code
_entity_poly.pdbx_strand_id
1 'polypeptide(L)' 'MVPPSLKDLMKISDSKYAIVVAVAKRARMLSEGKRKEEDWRLSSMVTTALEEFNQGKFKITYKKRTTANE' A
#
# COMPACT_ATOMS: atom_id res chain seq x y z
N MET A 1 -9.98 10.69 9.89
CA MET A 1 -10.34 9.40 9.29
C MET A 1 -9.64 8.30 10.05
N VAL A 2 -10.34 7.21 10.38
CA VAL A 2 -9.74 6.07 11.10
C VAL A 2 -9.22 5.08 10.05
N PRO A 3 -7.92 4.77 9.99
CA PRO A 3 -7.39 3.81 9.03
C PRO A 3 -7.95 2.40 9.31
N PRO A 4 -8.04 1.54 8.27
CA PRO A 4 -8.53 0.17 8.43
C PRO A 4 -7.70 -0.61 9.45
N SER A 5 -8.34 -1.54 10.14
CA SER A 5 -7.67 -2.36 11.15
C SER A 5 -6.67 -3.32 10.49
N LEU A 6 -5.58 -3.65 11.17
CA LEU A 6 -4.61 -4.62 10.66
C LEU A 6 -5.26 -5.99 10.37
N LYS A 7 -6.28 -6.39 11.14
CA LYS A 7 -7.02 -7.63 10.92
C LYS A 7 -7.71 -7.65 9.56
N ASP A 8 -8.24 -6.52 9.11
CA ASP A 8 -8.91 -6.42 7.81
C ASP A 8 -7.91 -6.46 6.66
N LEU A 9 -6.78 -5.77 6.80
CA LEU A 9 -5.73 -5.78 5.78
C LEU A 9 -5.11 -7.16 5.58
N MET A 10 -4.98 -7.94 6.67
CA MET A 10 -4.48 -9.31 6.62
C MET A 10 -5.42 -10.29 5.91
N LYS A 11 -6.69 -9.94 5.68
CA LYS A 11 -7.60 -10.75 4.83
C LYS A 11 -7.22 -10.67 3.35
N ILE A 12 -6.44 -9.66 2.95
CA ILE A 12 -6.06 -9.38 1.57
C ILE A 12 -4.64 -9.90 1.27
N SER A 13 -3.78 -9.99 2.28
CA SER A 13 -2.43 -10.52 2.15
C SER A 13 -1.93 -11.20 3.42
N ASP A 14 -1.19 -12.30 3.25
CA ASP A 14 -0.68 -13.11 4.36
C ASP A 14 0.57 -12.53 5.05
N SER A 15 1.13 -11.41 4.56
CA SER A 15 2.37 -10.84 5.10
C SER A 15 2.21 -9.38 5.52
N LYS A 16 2.29 -9.14 6.83
CA LYS A 16 2.28 -7.80 7.44
C LYS A 16 3.36 -6.89 6.82
N TYR A 17 4.57 -7.43 6.61
CA TYR A 17 5.68 -6.69 6.03
C TYR A 17 5.42 -6.32 4.58
N ALA A 18 4.83 -7.24 3.81
CA ALA A 18 4.48 -6.97 2.42
C ALA A 18 3.43 -5.85 2.33
N ILE A 19 2.42 -5.85 3.22
CA ILE A 19 1.42 -4.78 3.35
C ILE A 19 2.10 -3.43 3.60
N VAL A 20 2.98 -3.35 4.60
CA VAL A 20 3.71 -2.12 4.93
C VAL A 20 4.48 -1.59 3.73
N VAL A 21 5.24 -2.45 3.04
CA VAL A 21 6.04 -2.06 1.88
C VAL A 21 5.16 -1.60 0.71
N ALA A 22 4.07 -2.31 0.43
CA ALA A 22 3.15 -1.98 -0.64
C ALA A 22 2.44 -0.63 -0.40
N VAL A 23 1.91 -0.43 0.81
CA VAL A 23 1.28 0.82 1.23
C VAL A 23 2.27 1.98 1.20
N ALA A 24 3.50 1.79 1.70
CA ALA A 24 4.53 2.84 1.68
C ALA A 24 4.93 3.25 0.25
N LYS A 25 5.03 2.29 -0.67
CA LYS A 25 5.26 2.57 -2.10
C LYS A 25 4.11 3.38 -2.69
N ARG A 26 2.87 2.98 -2.43
CA ARG A 26 1.69 3.70 -2.92
C ARG A 26 1.59 5.11 -2.33
N ALA A 27 1.83 5.28 -1.04
CA ALA A 27 1.83 6.57 -0.37
C ALA A 27 2.89 7.52 -0.95
N ARG A 28 4.08 7.02 -1.32
CA ARG A 28 5.09 7.82 -2.05
C ARG A 28 4.57 8.32 -3.40
N MET A 29 3.96 7.45 -4.21
CA MET A 29 3.39 7.85 -5.50
C MET A 29 2.32 8.94 -5.35
N LEU A 30 1.43 8.80 -4.37
CA LEU A 30 0.42 9.81 -4.05
C LEU A 30 1.06 11.13 -3.58
N SER A 31 2.12 11.01 -2.77
CA SER A 31 2.85 12.15 -2.23
C SER A 31 3.59 12.96 -3.30
N GLU A 32 4.19 12.30 -4.29
CA GLU A 32 4.89 12.95 -5.40
C GLU A 32 3.94 13.79 -6.26
N GLY A 33 2.73 13.28 -6.52
CA GLY A 33 1.70 14.02 -7.28
C GLY A 33 1.18 15.27 -6.56
N LYS A 34 1.20 15.28 -5.22
CA LYS A 34 0.61 16.35 -4.39
C LYS A 34 1.63 17.25 -3.69
N ARG A 35 2.92 17.08 -3.95
CA ARG A 35 4.00 17.74 -3.20
C ARG A 35 3.96 19.28 -3.23
N LYS A 36 3.26 19.87 -4.20
CA LYS A 36 3.12 21.33 -4.37
C LYS A 36 1.84 21.90 -3.73
N GLU A 37 0.97 21.06 -3.17
CA GLU A 37 -0.25 21.50 -2.50
C GLU A 37 0.07 22.01 -1.08
N GLU A 38 -0.56 23.10 -0.67
CA GLU A 38 -0.33 23.72 0.65
C GLU A 38 -0.75 22.80 1.81
N ASP A 39 -1.79 21.98 1.59
CA ASP A 39 -2.29 20.97 2.54
C ASP A 39 -1.58 19.62 2.45
N TRP A 40 -0.39 19.58 1.84
CA TRP A 40 0.36 18.34 1.72
C TRP A 40 0.73 17.78 3.10
N ARG A 41 0.29 16.54 3.35
CA ARG A 41 0.57 15.76 4.55
C ARG A 41 0.82 14.31 4.17
N LEU A 42 2.01 13.81 4.50
CA LEU A 42 2.37 12.41 4.23
C LEU A 42 1.44 11.42 4.95
N SER A 43 1.00 11.75 6.18
CA SER A 43 0.05 10.94 6.95
C SER A 43 -1.29 10.76 6.23
N SER A 44 -1.77 11.79 5.52
CA SER A 44 -2.98 11.71 4.69
C SER A 44 -2.77 10.75 3.52
N MET A 45 -1.61 10.78 2.86
CA MET A 45 -1.29 9.87 1.75
C MET A 45 -1.20 8.41 2.21
N VAL A 46 -0.65 8.16 3.41
CA VAL A 46 -0.62 6.82 4.01
C VAL A 46 -2.03 6.33 4.32
N THR A 47 -2.88 7.19 4.88
CA THR A 47 -4.28 6.87 5.17
C THR A 47 -5.03 6.50 3.89
N THR A 48 -4.91 7.31 2.83
CA THR A 48 -5.50 7.02 1.52
C THR A 48 -4.98 5.72 0.94
N ALA A 49 -3.66 5.46 1.00
CA ALA A 49 -3.08 4.22 0.49
C ALA A 49 -3.60 2.98 1.24
N LEU A 50 -3.81 3.07 2.56
CA LEU A 50 -4.40 1.98 3.35
C LEU A 50 -5.85 1.69 2.95
N GLU A 51 -6.65 2.73 2.69
CA GLU A 51 -8.02 2.56 2.21
C GLU A 51 -8.08 1.98 0.80
N GLU A 52 -7.25 2.49 -0.12
CA GLU A 52 -7.18 1.95 -1.48
C GLU A 52 -6.78 0.47 -1.46
N PHE A 53 -5.87 0.08 -0.57
CA PHE A 53 -5.50 -1.31 -0.36
C PHE A 53 -6.67 -2.13 0.19
N ASN A 54 -7.37 -1.62 1.22
CA ASN A 54 -8.53 -2.28 1.82
C ASN A 54 -9.71 -2.44 0.85
N GLN A 55 -9.89 -1.48 -0.07
CA GLN A 55 -10.88 -1.52 -1.15
C GLN A 55 -10.46 -2.44 -2.32
N GLY A 56 -9.26 -3.01 -2.29
CA GLY A 56 -8.75 -3.89 -3.35
C GLY A 56 -8.35 -3.16 -4.64
N LYS A 57 -8.16 -1.83 -4.61
CA LYS A 57 -7.74 -1.05 -5.80
C LYS A 57 -6.35 -1.44 -6.29
N PHE A 58 -5.50 -1.96 -5.40
CA PHE A 58 -4.24 -2.59 -5.74
C PHE A 58 -3.97 -3.79 -4.83
N LYS A 59 -3.15 -4.73 -5.30
CA LYS A 59 -2.81 -5.96 -4.57
C LYS A 59 -1.32 -6.27 -4.66
N ILE A 60 -0.84 -7.05 -3.70
CA ILE A 60 0.54 -7.51 -3.66
C ILE A 60 0.66 -8.71 -4.59
N THR A 61 1.64 -8.66 -5.49
CA THR A 61 1.96 -9.80 -6.37
C THR A 61 3.41 -10.20 -6.12
N TYR A 62 3.61 -11.50 -5.92
CA TYR A 62 4.95 -12.07 -5.81
C TYR A 62 5.34 -12.59 -7.18
N LYS A 63 6.48 -12.13 -7.71
CA LYS A 63 7.10 -12.85 -8.83
C LYS A 63 7.47 -14.22 -8.31
N LYS A 64 6.78 -15.27 -8.78
CA LYS A 64 7.26 -16.63 -8.61
C LYS A 64 8.65 -16.66 -9.24
N ARG A 65 9.66 -17.10 -8.49
CA ARG A 65 10.93 -17.46 -9.10
C ARG A 65 10.61 -18.61 -10.05
N THR A 66 10.57 -18.34 -11.35
CA THR A 66 10.75 -19.37 -12.36
C THR A 66 12.14 -19.91 -12.10
N THR A 67 12.22 -21.15 -11.64
CA THR A 67 13.46 -21.91 -11.68
C THR A 67 13.80 -22.06 -13.15
N ALA A 68 14.66 -21.19 -13.66
CA ALA A 68 15.38 -21.48 -14.89
C ALA A 68 16.31 -22.65 -14.55
N ASN A 69 15.82 -23.86 -14.79
CA ASN A 69 16.60 -25.09 -14.79
C ASN A 69 16.28 -25.78 -16.12
N GLU A 70 17.21 -25.66 -17.07
CA GLU A 70 17.78 -26.75 -17.88
C GLU A 70 18.98 -26.21 -18.67
#